data_AF-A0A7X0GU21-F1
#
_entry.id   AF-A0A7X0GU21-F1
#
_cell.length_a   1.000
_cell.length_b   1.000
_cell.length_c   1.000
_cell.angle_alpha   90.00
_cell.angle_beta   90.00
_cell.angle_gamma   90.00
#
_symmetry.space_group_name_H-M   'P 1'
#
loop_
_entity.id
_entity.type
_entity.pdbx_description
1 polymer ?
#
loop_
_entity_poly.entity_id
_entity_poly.type
_entity_poly.pdbx_seq_one_letter_code
_entity_poly.pdbx_strand_id
1 'polypeptide(L)'
;MTFVQLIECRTSRLDEMNRLMDRWVEQTKGKRTASHSVVAKDRADSSHIVEIVEFPSYEEAMRNSGLPETDRIFQDMVALCEETPTFTDLDVVRDEQLYAATARRFFELAPGQGNAPPFNDVFIEDYHDHDPANVQDVIGLDAVRREVEVWRGGFDFSFTIEDQMAQGDRVCTRWTFHGRHTGDFLGIEPTGQEVTMTGTTVHRCTPDGRIAEGWWQYDRLGLMQQLGALEPTEL
;
A
#
# COMPACT_ATOMS: atom_id res chain seq x y z
N MET A 1 -1.42 12.36 -13.95
CA MET A 1 -0.31 11.97 -13.05
C MET A 1 -0.49 12.78 -11.77
N THR A 2 -0.11 12.23 -10.62
CA THR A 2 -0.21 12.94 -9.34
C THR A 2 0.51 14.28 -9.43
N PHE A 3 -0.16 15.32 -8.95
CA PHE A 3 0.36 16.68 -8.91
C PHE A 3 0.52 17.11 -7.46
N VAL A 4 1.61 17.81 -7.16
CA VAL A 4 1.89 18.32 -5.82
C VAL A 4 1.98 19.83 -5.87
N GLN A 5 1.35 20.49 -4.91
CA GLN A 5 1.56 21.90 -4.65
C GLN A 5 2.29 22.09 -3.32
N LEU A 6 3.40 22.82 -3.35
CA LEU A 6 4.13 23.24 -2.16
C LEU A 6 3.73 24.66 -1.81
N ILE A 7 3.24 24.87 -0.59
CA ILE A 7 2.86 26.19 -0.06
C ILE A 7 3.80 26.50 1.10
N GLU A 8 4.55 27.58 1.03
CA GLU A 8 5.44 27.99 2.12
C GLU A 8 5.02 29.35 2.65
N CYS A 9 4.91 29.46 3.98
CA CYS A 9 4.59 30.69 4.67
C CYS A 9 5.54 30.87 5.86
N ARG A 10 5.92 32.12 6.12
CA ARG A 10 6.60 32.51 7.35
C ARG A 10 5.60 33.20 8.26
N THR A 11 5.37 32.69 9.47
CA THR A 11 4.46 33.28 10.45
C THR A 11 4.83 32.92 11.88
N SER A 12 4.83 33.92 12.76
CA SER A 12 4.84 33.74 14.23
C SER A 12 3.45 33.44 14.82
N ARG A 13 2.39 33.47 14.01
CA ARG A 13 0.97 33.33 14.42
C ARG A 13 0.39 31.97 14.04
N LEU A 14 1.11 30.88 14.32
CA LEU A 14 0.74 29.52 13.91
C LEU A 14 -0.64 29.08 14.43
N ASP A 15 -1.00 29.43 15.67
CA ASP A 15 -2.31 29.07 16.23
C ASP A 15 -3.47 29.74 15.49
N GLU A 16 -3.28 30.97 15.04
CA GLU A 16 -4.29 31.68 14.24
C GLU A 16 -4.39 31.08 12.83
N MET A 17 -3.24 30.69 12.26
CA MET A 17 -3.16 30.00 10.98
C MET A 17 -3.89 28.66 11.02
N ASN A 18 -3.65 27.83 12.04
CA ASN A 18 -4.33 26.54 12.21
C ASN A 18 -5.85 26.72 12.30
N ARG A 19 -6.32 27.68 13.10
CA ARG A 19 -7.77 27.97 13.19
C ARG A 19 -8.35 28.44 11.86
N LEU A 20 -7.57 29.15 11.04
CA LEU A 20 -8.00 29.56 9.69
C LEU A 20 -8.14 28.34 8.79
N MET A 21 -7.17 27.44 8.80
CA MET A 21 -7.21 26.19 8.04
C MET A 21 -8.35 25.28 8.47
N ASP A 22 -8.60 25.12 9.77
CA ASP A 22 -9.73 24.33 10.29
C ASP A 22 -11.08 24.86 9.76
N ARG A 23 -11.25 26.18 9.70
CA ARG A 23 -12.46 26.80 9.14
C ARG A 23 -12.58 26.55 7.64
N TRP A 24 -11.48 26.63 6.89
CA TRP A 24 -11.49 26.36 5.46
C TRP A 24 -11.82 24.91 5.15
N VAL A 25 -11.28 23.96 5.92
CA VAL A 25 -11.58 22.52 5.77
C VAL A 25 -13.08 22.27 5.93
N GLU A 26 -13.73 22.90 6.91
CA GLU A 26 -15.18 22.74 7.09
C GLU A 26 -15.99 23.42 5.97
N GLN A 27 -15.57 24.59 5.50
CA GLN A 27 -16.25 25.34 4.42
C GLN A 27 -16.12 24.68 3.05
N THR A 28 -15.03 23.97 2.79
CA THR A 28 -14.75 23.29 1.51
C THR A 28 -15.13 21.81 1.50
N LYS A 29 -15.76 21.33 2.58
CA LYS A 29 -16.21 19.95 2.72
C LYS A 29 -17.08 19.51 1.55
N GLY A 30 -16.71 18.39 0.93
CA GLY A 30 -17.41 17.82 -0.23
C GLY A 30 -17.17 18.54 -1.56
N LYS A 31 -16.39 19.62 -1.58
CA LYS A 31 -16.00 20.37 -2.80
C LYS A 31 -14.52 20.24 -3.13
N ARG A 32 -13.67 19.99 -2.13
CA ARG A 32 -12.21 19.84 -2.29
C ARG A 32 -11.86 18.61 -3.15
N THR A 33 -10.79 18.75 -3.92
CA THR A 33 -10.25 17.68 -4.79
C THR A 33 -8.88 17.17 -4.34
N ALA A 34 -8.29 17.81 -3.32
CA ALA A 34 -7.06 17.35 -2.68
C ALA A 34 -7.26 15.95 -2.10
N SER A 35 -6.35 15.03 -2.43
CA SER A 35 -6.37 13.64 -1.96
C SER A 35 -5.63 13.47 -0.63
N HIS A 36 -4.60 14.28 -0.40
CA HIS A 36 -3.75 14.23 0.78
C HIS A 36 -3.11 15.61 1.02
N SER A 37 -2.91 16.01 2.28
CA SER A 37 -2.15 17.22 2.64
C SER A 37 -1.35 16.97 3.92
N VAL A 38 -0.14 17.51 3.96
CA VAL A 38 0.74 17.50 5.12
C VAL A 38 1.18 18.93 5.41
N VAL A 39 0.92 19.40 6.64
CA VAL A 39 1.44 20.68 7.14
C VAL A 39 2.60 20.39 8.08
N ALA A 40 3.76 20.96 7.78
CA ALA A 40 5.00 20.81 8.51
C ALA A 40 5.51 22.17 8.99
N LYS A 41 6.15 22.17 10.17
CA LYS A 41 6.92 23.31 10.68
C LYS A 41 8.40 22.99 10.55
N ASP A 42 9.14 23.93 9.98
CA ASP A 42 10.60 23.82 9.90
C ASP A 42 11.19 23.73 11.31
N ARG A 43 12.09 22.77 11.49
CA ARG A 43 12.75 22.50 12.76
C ARG A 43 13.82 23.55 13.08
N ALA A 44 14.49 24.08 12.06
CA ALA A 44 15.54 25.08 12.20
C ALA A 44 14.96 26.50 12.34
N ASP A 45 13.77 26.72 11.76
CA ASP A 45 13.09 28.01 11.77
C ASP A 45 11.61 27.85 12.11
N SER A 46 11.24 28.07 13.36
CA SER A 46 9.87 27.82 13.83
C SER A 46 8.81 28.73 13.23
N SER A 47 9.18 29.83 12.57
CA SER A 47 8.21 30.66 11.84
C SER A 47 7.94 30.11 10.43
N HIS A 48 8.80 29.25 9.89
CA HIS A 48 8.66 28.70 8.56
C HIS A 48 7.75 27.46 8.57
N ILE A 49 6.64 27.55 7.84
CA ILE A 49 5.62 26.52 7.68
C ILE A 49 5.56 26.12 6.22
N VAL A 50 5.47 24.81 5.99
CA VAL A 50 5.40 24.20 4.67
C VAL A 50 4.17 23.31 4.63
N GLU A 51 3.28 23.54 3.68
CA GLU A 51 2.19 22.63 3.35
C GLU A 51 2.48 21.94 2.00
N ILE A 52 2.31 20.63 1.98
CA ILE A 52 2.44 19.79 0.79
C ILE A 52 1.06 19.25 0.49
N VAL A 53 0.47 19.62 -0.65
CA VAL A 53 -0.87 19.20 -1.05
C VAL A 53 -0.78 18.33 -2.30
N GLU A 54 -1.37 17.15 -2.23
CA GLU A 54 -1.45 16.21 -3.35
C GLU A 54 -2.83 16.27 -4.02
N PHE A 55 -2.80 16.28 -5.35
CA PHE A 55 -3.98 16.25 -6.20
C PHE A 55 -3.89 15.12 -7.23
N PRO A 56 -5.04 14.56 -7.67
CA PRO A 56 -5.07 13.58 -8.75
C PRO A 56 -4.48 14.08 -10.06
N SER A 57 -4.58 15.39 -10.32
CA SER A 57 -3.98 16.07 -11.48
C SER A 57 -3.86 17.57 -11.26
N TYR A 58 -3.11 18.25 -12.14
CA TYR A 58 -3.02 19.71 -12.18
C TYR A 58 -4.39 20.38 -12.38
N GLU A 59 -5.26 19.83 -13.24
CA GLU A 59 -6.60 20.39 -13.47
C GLU A 59 -7.47 20.33 -12.20
N GLU A 60 -7.34 19.25 -11.41
CA GLU A 60 -8.02 19.12 -10.13
C GLU A 60 -7.45 20.12 -9.11
N ALA A 61 -6.14 20.36 -9.10
CA ALA A 61 -5.51 21.40 -8.28
C ALA A 61 -6.06 22.79 -8.64
N MET A 62 -6.13 23.11 -9.93
CA MET A 62 -6.67 24.39 -10.39
C MET A 62 -8.15 24.55 -10.07
N ARG A 63 -8.94 23.47 -10.16
CA ARG A 63 -10.36 23.49 -9.74
C ARG A 63 -10.48 23.80 -8.24
N ASN A 64 -9.60 23.24 -7.41
CA ASN A 64 -9.56 23.51 -5.97
C ASN A 64 -9.20 24.97 -5.66
N SER A 65 -8.19 25.50 -6.35
CA SER A 65 -7.75 26.89 -6.21
C SER A 65 -8.82 27.90 -6.67
N GLY A 66 -9.60 27.54 -7.69
CA GLY A 66 -10.70 28.38 -8.21
C GLY A 66 -11.97 28.38 -7.35
N LEU A 67 -11.99 27.73 -6.19
CA LEU A 67 -13.14 27.80 -5.28
C LEU A 67 -13.22 29.19 -4.63
N PRO A 68 -14.39 29.86 -4.62
CA PRO A 68 -14.55 31.18 -3.97
C PRO A 68 -14.15 31.19 -2.48
N GLU A 69 -14.35 30.06 -1.80
CA GLU A 69 -13.94 29.85 -0.41
C GLU A 69 -12.41 29.80 -0.25
N THR A 70 -11.68 29.32 -1.26
CA THR A 70 -10.22 29.25 -1.27
C THR A 70 -9.60 30.64 -1.45
N ASP A 71 -10.14 31.49 -2.32
CA ASP A 71 -9.65 32.87 -2.52
C ASP A 71 -9.70 33.70 -1.23
N ARG A 72 -10.80 33.60 -0.48
CA ARG A 72 -10.97 34.36 0.77
C ARG A 72 -10.02 33.87 1.86
N ILE A 73 -9.89 32.56 2.01
CA ILE A 73 -8.98 31.97 2.98
C ILE A 73 -7.52 32.28 2.62
N PHE A 74 -7.18 32.31 1.33
CA PHE A 74 -5.88 32.74 0.87
C PHE A 74 -5.55 34.18 1.31
N GLN A 75 -6.49 35.12 1.18
CA GLN A 75 -6.27 36.51 1.62
C GLN A 75 -6.04 36.58 3.14
N ASP A 76 -6.85 35.85 3.91
CA ASP A 76 -6.69 35.77 5.37
C ASP A 76 -5.35 35.11 5.76
N MET A 77 -4.90 34.10 5.00
CA MET A 77 -3.62 33.42 5.18
C MET A 77 -2.45 34.38 4.92
N VAL A 78 -2.47 35.12 3.81
CA VAL A 78 -1.46 36.14 3.48
C VAL A 78 -1.37 37.19 4.60
N ALA A 79 -2.50 37.62 5.16
CA ALA A 79 -2.52 38.57 6.27
C ALA A 79 -1.91 38.02 7.58
N LEU A 80 -1.85 36.70 7.73
CA LEU A 80 -1.22 36.01 8.86
C LEU A 80 0.27 35.76 8.65
N CYS A 81 0.76 35.75 7.42
CA CYS A 81 2.17 35.60 7.11
C CYS A 81 2.96 36.92 7.33
N GLU A 82 4.23 36.79 7.70
CA GLU A 82 5.21 37.87 7.82
C GLU A 82 5.73 38.29 6.44
N GLU A 83 5.67 37.37 5.48
CA GLU A 83 6.10 37.51 4.09
C GLU A 83 5.02 36.95 3.17
N THR A 84 5.03 37.34 1.90
CA THR A 84 4.11 36.76 0.91
C THR A 84 4.38 35.26 0.79
N PRO A 85 3.38 34.38 0.98
CA PRO A 85 3.56 32.95 0.83
C PRO A 85 3.95 32.56 -0.59
N THR A 86 4.77 31.53 -0.73
CA THR A 86 5.19 30.96 -2.02
C THR A 86 4.32 29.76 -2.37
N PHE A 87 4.08 29.58 -3.67
CA PHE A 87 3.33 28.46 -4.23
C PHE A 87 4.17 27.87 -5.35
N THR A 88 4.54 26.61 -5.20
CA THR A 88 5.31 25.89 -6.22
C THR A 88 4.50 24.70 -6.72
N ASP A 89 4.24 24.72 -8.01
CA ASP A 89 3.52 23.67 -8.73
C ASP A 89 4.53 22.61 -9.19
N LEU A 90 4.32 21.36 -8.78
CA LEU A 90 5.28 20.26 -8.96
C LEU A 90 4.64 19.06 -9.65
N ASP A 91 5.25 18.64 -10.76
CA ASP A 91 5.00 17.33 -11.35
C ASP A 91 5.77 16.26 -10.58
N VAL A 92 5.07 15.23 -10.10
CA VAL A 92 5.71 14.11 -9.41
C VAL A 92 6.46 13.25 -10.43
N VAL A 93 7.80 13.28 -10.36
CA VAL A 93 8.67 12.49 -11.24
C VAL A 93 8.84 11.06 -10.73
N ARG A 94 8.87 10.86 -9.41
CA ARG A 94 9.02 9.53 -8.77
C ARG A 94 8.33 9.53 -7.41
N ASP A 95 7.57 8.47 -7.16
CA ASP A 95 6.97 8.15 -5.85
C ASP A 95 7.41 6.73 -5.47
N GLU A 96 8.20 6.61 -4.40
CA GLU A 96 8.81 5.35 -3.96
C GLU A 96 8.09 4.76 -2.75
N GLN A 97 7.15 3.86 -3.01
CA GLN A 97 6.48 3.08 -1.96
C GLN A 97 7.32 1.84 -1.60
N LEU A 98 8.43 2.04 -0.88
CA LEU A 98 9.45 1.01 -0.65
C LEU A 98 8.89 -0.28 -0.02
N TYR A 99 8.05 -0.18 1.00
CA TYR A 99 7.42 -1.36 1.61
C TYR A 99 6.50 -2.11 0.63
N ALA A 100 5.74 -1.37 -0.18
CA ALA A 100 4.87 -1.96 -1.21
C ALA A 100 5.69 -2.68 -2.28
N ALA A 101 6.83 -2.10 -2.68
CA ALA A 101 7.78 -2.73 -3.59
C ALA A 101 8.36 -4.04 -3.02
N THR A 102 8.77 -4.06 -1.73
CA THR A 102 9.24 -5.31 -1.10
C THR A 102 8.13 -6.37 -1.03
N ALA A 103 6.92 -5.99 -0.62
CA ALA A 103 5.77 -6.90 -0.57
C ALA A 103 5.42 -7.47 -1.94
N ARG A 104 5.48 -6.66 -3.01
CA ARG A 104 5.29 -7.10 -4.39
C ARG A 104 6.36 -8.11 -4.82
N ARG A 105 7.62 -7.82 -4.47
CA ARG A 105 8.75 -8.67 -4.82
C ARG A 105 8.59 -10.10 -4.29
N PHE A 106 7.95 -10.30 -3.14
CA PHE A 106 7.60 -11.64 -2.68
C PHE A 106 6.72 -12.40 -3.69
N PHE A 107 5.62 -11.81 -4.15
CA PHE A 107 4.71 -12.44 -5.12
C PHE A 107 5.37 -12.70 -6.48
N GLU A 108 6.36 -11.90 -6.87
CA GLU A 108 7.17 -12.12 -8.09
C GLU A 108 8.17 -13.27 -7.92
N LEU A 109 8.75 -13.42 -6.72
CA LEU A 109 9.76 -14.44 -6.43
C LEU A 109 9.16 -15.80 -6.05
N ALA A 110 7.98 -15.82 -5.43
CA ALA A 110 7.34 -17.04 -4.95
C ALA A 110 7.15 -18.10 -6.07
N PRO A 111 6.74 -17.77 -7.30
CA PRO A 111 6.61 -18.74 -8.38
C PRO A 111 7.92 -19.06 -9.13
N GLY A 112 9.04 -18.41 -8.80
CA GLY A 112 10.32 -18.58 -9.50
C GLY A 112 10.87 -20.01 -9.49
N GLN A 113 11.82 -20.31 -10.37
CA GLN A 113 12.46 -21.64 -10.45
C GLN A 113 13.73 -21.75 -9.58
N GLY A 114 14.10 -22.97 -9.19
CA GLY A 114 15.33 -23.29 -8.45
C GLY A 114 15.11 -23.66 -6.97
N ASN A 115 16.14 -24.28 -6.37
CA ASN A 115 16.12 -24.66 -4.95
C ASN A 115 16.32 -23.44 -4.05
N ALA A 116 15.49 -23.33 -3.01
CA ALA A 116 15.41 -22.24 -2.05
C ALA A 116 15.01 -20.87 -2.62
N PRO A 117 13.77 -20.41 -2.36
CA PRO A 117 13.36 -19.05 -2.69
C PRO A 117 14.31 -17.98 -2.10
N PRO A 118 14.75 -16.98 -2.89
CA PRO A 118 15.74 -15.98 -2.47
C PRO A 118 15.11 -14.87 -1.62
N PHE A 119 14.69 -15.24 -0.42
CA PHE A 119 13.85 -14.42 0.45
C PHE A 119 14.61 -13.58 1.51
N ASN A 120 15.95 -13.66 1.55
CA ASN A 120 16.76 -12.95 2.56
C ASN A 120 16.61 -11.42 2.54
N ASP A 121 16.39 -10.85 1.34
CA ASP A 121 16.21 -9.41 1.14
C ASP A 121 14.73 -9.00 1.22
N VAL A 122 13.83 -9.96 1.45
CA VAL A 122 12.37 -9.75 1.43
C VAL A 122 11.80 -9.91 2.83
N PHE A 123 12.23 -10.93 3.57
CA PHE A 123 11.76 -11.25 4.91
C PHE A 123 12.90 -11.14 5.92
N ILE A 124 12.55 -10.89 7.18
CA ILE A 124 13.50 -11.09 8.29
C ILE A 124 13.60 -12.59 8.64
N GLU A 125 14.67 -12.95 9.36
CA GLU A 125 14.95 -14.35 9.71
C GLU A 125 13.86 -14.94 10.61
N ASP A 126 13.33 -14.14 11.54
CA ASP A 126 12.28 -14.46 12.52
C ASP A 126 10.86 -14.10 12.02
N TYR A 127 10.64 -14.13 10.70
CA TYR A 127 9.34 -13.86 10.11
C TYR A 127 8.23 -14.74 10.71
N HIS A 128 7.04 -14.16 10.85
CA HIS A 128 5.87 -14.83 11.39
C HIS A 128 4.69 -14.79 10.42
N ASP A 129 4.29 -15.95 9.92
CA ASP A 129 3.16 -16.10 9.02
C ASP A 129 1.90 -16.55 9.78
N HIS A 130 0.83 -15.77 9.61
CA HIS A 130 -0.49 -16.02 10.16
C HIS A 130 -1.43 -16.45 9.03
N ASP A 131 -1.42 -17.75 8.71
CA ASP A 131 -2.35 -18.36 7.75
C ASP A 131 -3.42 -19.18 8.48
N PRO A 132 -4.71 -18.78 8.43
CA PRO A 132 -5.79 -19.55 9.05
C PRO A 132 -6.01 -20.93 8.44
N ALA A 133 -5.46 -21.22 7.26
CA ALA A 133 -5.48 -22.56 6.67
C ALA A 133 -4.49 -23.52 7.34
N ASN A 134 -3.49 -23.00 8.07
CA ASN A 134 -2.51 -23.78 8.80
C ASN A 134 -2.95 -24.04 10.25
N VAL A 135 -2.58 -25.21 10.79
CA VAL A 135 -2.91 -25.58 12.19
C VAL A 135 -2.11 -24.75 13.20
N GLN A 136 -0.92 -24.31 12.80
CA GLN A 136 -0.01 -23.48 13.58
C GLN A 136 0.61 -22.45 12.67
N ASP A 137 0.98 -21.31 13.25
CA ASP A 137 1.70 -20.25 12.55
C ASP A 137 3.05 -20.76 12.03
N VAL A 138 3.47 -20.24 10.88
CA VAL A 138 4.76 -20.56 10.26
C VAL A 138 5.79 -19.56 10.76
N ILE A 139 6.78 -20.05 11.51
CA ILE A 139 7.80 -19.21 12.15
C ILE A 139 9.16 -19.47 11.50
N GLY A 140 9.77 -18.39 11.04
CA GLY A 140 11.14 -18.35 10.52
C GLY A 140 11.25 -18.55 9.01
N LEU A 141 12.28 -17.96 8.42
CA LEU A 141 12.48 -17.89 6.98
C LEU A 141 12.57 -19.28 6.30
N ASP A 142 13.20 -20.24 6.96
CA ASP A 142 13.29 -21.62 6.44
C ASP A 142 11.94 -22.35 6.45
N ALA A 143 11.02 -21.97 7.33
CA ALA A 143 9.67 -22.51 7.33
C ALA A 143 8.86 -21.95 6.15
N VAL A 144 8.98 -20.64 5.87
CA VAL A 144 8.38 -20.00 4.68
C VAL A 144 8.90 -20.62 3.38
N ARG A 145 10.21 -20.86 3.26
CA ARG A 145 10.80 -21.50 2.08
C ARG A 145 10.17 -22.87 1.82
N ARG A 146 10.03 -23.69 2.86
CA ARG A 146 9.42 -25.02 2.76
C ARG A 146 7.96 -24.94 2.34
N GLU A 147 7.21 -23.98 2.84
CA GLU A 147 5.82 -23.77 2.43
C GLU A 147 5.71 -23.39 0.95
N VAL A 148 6.53 -22.45 0.48
CA VAL A 148 6.59 -22.10 -0.95
C VAL A 148 7.03 -23.30 -1.80
N GLU A 149 7.93 -24.14 -1.31
CA GLU A 149 8.32 -25.39 -2.00
C GLU A 149 7.15 -26.38 -2.11
N VAL A 150 6.27 -26.49 -1.11
CA VAL A 150 5.03 -27.30 -1.22
C VAL A 150 4.14 -26.77 -2.35
N TRP A 151 3.94 -25.45 -2.42
CA TRP A 151 3.15 -24.84 -3.49
C TRP A 151 3.76 -25.02 -4.88
N ARG A 152 5.08 -24.84 -5.02
CA ARG A 152 5.82 -25.10 -6.27
C ARG A 152 5.82 -26.58 -6.67
N GLY A 153 5.75 -27.47 -5.69
CA GLY A 153 5.67 -28.91 -5.91
C GLY A 153 4.31 -29.33 -6.48
N GLY A 154 3.23 -28.69 -6.02
CA GLY A 154 1.87 -28.97 -6.48
C GLY A 154 1.49 -28.25 -7.78
N PHE A 155 2.00 -27.02 -7.99
CA PHE A 155 1.54 -26.16 -9.08
C PHE A 155 2.69 -25.52 -9.86
N ASP A 156 2.47 -25.39 -11.17
CA ASP A 156 3.10 -24.33 -11.97
C ASP A 156 2.19 -23.10 -11.89
N PHE A 157 2.66 -22.01 -11.30
CA PHE A 157 1.77 -20.89 -10.94
C PHE A 157 2.39 -19.51 -11.14
N SER A 158 1.53 -18.50 -11.03
CA SER A 158 1.90 -17.08 -11.00
C SER A 158 0.89 -16.29 -10.18
N PHE A 159 1.24 -15.05 -9.83
CA PHE A 159 0.34 -14.09 -9.20
C PHE A 159 0.13 -12.88 -10.09
N THR A 160 -1.12 -12.43 -10.17
CA THR A 160 -1.49 -11.09 -10.62
C THR A 160 -1.75 -10.24 -9.38
N ILE A 161 -1.07 -9.10 -9.23
CA ILE A 161 -1.38 -8.13 -8.18
C ILE A 161 -2.49 -7.22 -8.70
N GLU A 162 -3.65 -7.33 -8.07
CA GLU A 162 -4.87 -6.58 -8.43
C GLU A 162 -4.88 -5.19 -7.81
N ASP A 163 -4.38 -5.08 -6.57
CA ASP A 163 -4.32 -3.82 -5.82
C ASP A 163 -3.27 -3.91 -4.71
N GLN A 164 -2.69 -2.77 -4.36
CA GLN A 164 -1.71 -2.68 -3.29
C GLN A 164 -1.77 -1.33 -2.57
N MET A 165 -1.98 -1.38 -1.26
CA MET A 165 -2.13 -0.20 -0.41
C MET A 165 -1.12 -0.27 0.73
N ALA A 166 -0.37 0.80 0.95
CA ALA A 166 0.55 0.94 2.06
C ALA A 166 0.07 2.00 3.05
N GLN A 167 0.14 1.69 4.34
CA GLN A 167 -0.12 2.64 5.42
C GLN A 167 0.81 2.36 6.60
N GLY A 168 1.63 3.35 6.95
CA GLY A 168 2.64 3.19 7.99
C GLY A 168 3.62 2.08 7.63
N ASP A 169 3.73 1.09 8.52
CA ASP A 169 4.57 -0.10 8.35
C ASP A 169 3.84 -1.29 7.71
N ARG A 170 2.62 -1.12 7.22
CA ARG A 170 1.80 -2.22 6.68
C ARG A 170 1.50 -2.05 5.20
N VAL A 171 1.44 -3.18 4.50
CA VAL A 171 1.06 -3.27 3.10
C VAL A 171 -0.03 -4.32 2.93
N CYS A 172 -1.20 -3.91 2.44
CA CYS A 172 -2.25 -4.81 2.00
C CYS A 172 -2.09 -5.06 0.50
N THR A 173 -2.00 -6.33 0.09
CA THR A 173 -1.92 -6.73 -1.32
C THR A 173 -3.08 -7.66 -1.65
N ARG A 174 -3.91 -7.24 -2.62
CA ARG A 174 -4.96 -8.09 -3.19
C ARG A 174 -4.42 -8.73 -4.46
N TRP A 175 -4.58 -10.04 -4.59
CA TRP A 175 -3.95 -10.81 -5.64
C TRP A 175 -4.86 -11.91 -6.17
N THR A 176 -4.57 -12.31 -7.41
CA THR A 176 -5.13 -13.49 -8.05
C THR A 176 -4.01 -14.48 -8.34
N PHE A 177 -4.11 -15.67 -7.78
CA PHE A 177 -3.26 -16.82 -8.09
C PHE A 177 -3.81 -17.53 -9.31
N HIS A 178 -2.93 -17.80 -10.27
CA HIS A 178 -3.20 -18.62 -11.44
C HIS A 178 -2.27 -19.81 -11.41
N GLY A 179 -2.80 -21.03 -11.37
CA GLY A 179 -1.98 -22.22 -11.27
C GLY A 179 -2.49 -23.37 -12.11
N ARG A 180 -1.56 -24.19 -12.59
CA ARG A 180 -1.82 -25.49 -13.19
C ARG A 180 -1.39 -26.57 -12.21
N HIS A 181 -2.29 -27.49 -11.86
CA HIS A 181 -2.00 -28.56 -10.91
C HIS A 181 -1.15 -29.66 -11.57
N THR A 182 0.15 -29.68 -11.26
CA THR A 182 1.17 -30.46 -11.98
C THR A 182 1.88 -31.50 -11.12
N GLY A 183 1.79 -31.40 -9.79
CA GLY A 183 2.32 -32.40 -8.87
C GLY A 183 1.34 -32.73 -7.74
N ASP A 184 1.78 -33.54 -6.79
CA ASP A 184 0.99 -33.83 -5.59
C ASP A 184 0.82 -32.55 -4.76
N PHE A 185 -0.42 -32.29 -4.32
CA PHE A 185 -0.69 -31.19 -3.43
C PHE A 185 -1.57 -31.65 -2.26
N LEU A 186 -0.97 -31.71 -1.07
CA LEU A 186 -1.61 -32.21 0.15
C LEU A 186 -2.25 -33.61 -0.03
N GLY A 187 -1.60 -34.50 -0.79
CA GLY A 187 -2.08 -35.85 -1.06
C GLY A 187 -3.12 -35.94 -2.19
N ILE A 188 -3.40 -34.85 -2.90
CA ILE A 188 -4.22 -34.85 -4.10
C ILE A 188 -3.28 -35.05 -5.30
N GLU A 189 -3.50 -36.14 -6.04
CA GLU A 189 -2.72 -36.45 -7.25
C GLU A 189 -2.87 -35.35 -8.33
N PRO A 190 -1.84 -35.11 -9.17
CA PRO A 190 -1.86 -34.05 -10.17
C PRO A 190 -3.00 -34.23 -11.17
N THR A 191 -3.98 -33.31 -11.12
CA THR A 191 -5.19 -33.36 -11.96
C THR A 191 -4.96 -32.77 -13.35
N GLY A 192 -3.89 -31.98 -13.53
CA GLY A 192 -3.60 -31.27 -14.78
C GLY A 192 -4.52 -30.09 -15.07
N GLN A 193 -5.43 -29.75 -14.15
CA GLN A 193 -6.40 -28.66 -14.30
C GLN A 193 -5.75 -27.29 -14.09
N GLU A 194 -6.29 -26.31 -14.81
CA GLU A 194 -6.07 -24.89 -14.54
C GLU A 194 -7.00 -24.45 -13.40
N VAL A 195 -6.45 -23.79 -12.40
CA VAL A 195 -7.17 -23.29 -11.23
C VAL A 195 -6.88 -21.82 -11.02
N THR A 196 -7.86 -21.13 -10.44
CA THR A 196 -7.71 -19.72 -10.03
C THR A 196 -8.16 -19.57 -8.59
N MET A 197 -7.41 -18.79 -7.82
CA MET A 197 -7.71 -18.51 -6.43
C MET A 197 -7.46 -17.03 -6.15
N THR A 198 -8.38 -16.36 -5.47
CA THR A 198 -8.20 -14.97 -5.07
C THR A 198 -7.82 -14.88 -3.60
N GLY A 199 -7.08 -13.84 -3.25
CA GLY A 199 -6.69 -13.61 -1.88
C GLY A 199 -6.27 -12.18 -1.59
N THR A 200 -6.10 -11.92 -0.31
CA THR A 200 -5.55 -10.69 0.23
C THR A 200 -4.57 -11.04 1.33
N THR A 201 -3.39 -10.41 1.28
CA THR A 201 -2.36 -10.57 2.30
C THR A 201 -1.99 -9.21 2.86
N VAL A 202 -1.96 -9.10 4.18
CA VAL A 202 -1.40 -7.93 4.86
C VAL A 202 0.00 -8.29 5.34
N HIS A 203 1.00 -7.53 4.94
CA HIS A 203 2.37 -7.64 5.42
C HIS A 203 2.68 -6.51 6.39
N ARG A 204 3.36 -6.79 7.51
CA ARG A 204 4.03 -5.78 8.35
C ARG A 204 5.51 -5.75 8.01
N CYS A 205 6.05 -4.57 7.74
CA CYS A 205 7.44 -4.34 7.42
C CYS A 205 8.22 -3.79 8.63
N THR A 206 9.51 -4.03 8.60
CA THR A 206 10.52 -3.45 9.49
C THR A 206 10.99 -2.09 8.97
N PRO A 207 11.65 -1.24 9.80
CA PRO A 207 12.18 0.05 9.35
C PRO A 207 13.19 -0.05 8.19
N ASP A 208 13.88 -1.17 8.03
CA ASP A 208 14.78 -1.47 6.91
C ASP A 208 14.06 -2.04 5.67
N GLY A 209 12.73 -2.13 5.71
CA GLY A 209 11.88 -2.46 4.56
C GLY A 209 11.67 -3.93 4.29
N ARG A 210 12.16 -4.83 5.15
CA ARG A 210 11.90 -6.27 5.09
C ARG A 210 10.62 -6.63 5.82
N ILE A 211 9.96 -7.69 5.39
CA ILE A 211 8.70 -8.19 5.94
C ILE A 211 8.97 -8.97 7.23
N ALA A 212 8.25 -8.60 8.30
CA ALA A 212 8.30 -9.22 9.62
C ALA A 212 7.13 -10.16 9.88
N GLU A 213 5.94 -9.83 9.39
CA GLU A 213 4.74 -10.65 9.58
C GLU A 213 3.83 -10.60 8.36
N GLY A 214 3.05 -11.66 8.16
CA GLY A 214 2.02 -11.75 7.12
C GLY A 214 0.72 -12.32 7.64
N TRP A 215 -0.42 -11.74 7.25
CA TRP A 215 -1.75 -12.26 7.53
C TRP A 215 -2.46 -12.60 6.22
N TRP A 216 -2.80 -13.86 6.04
CA TRP A 216 -3.36 -14.38 4.79
C TRP A 216 -4.86 -14.60 4.88
N GLN A 217 -5.58 -14.24 3.82
CA GLN A 217 -6.99 -14.57 3.61
C GLN A 217 -7.21 -14.89 2.12
N TYR A 218 -7.57 -16.12 1.79
CA TYR A 218 -7.70 -16.55 0.41
C TYR A 218 -8.71 -17.69 0.24
N ASP A 219 -9.17 -17.88 -0.98
CA ASP A 219 -10.22 -18.85 -1.32
C ASP A 219 -9.69 -20.30 -1.39
N ARG A 220 -9.25 -20.81 -0.24
CA ARG A 220 -8.77 -22.19 -0.11
C ARG A 220 -9.86 -23.21 -0.41
N LEU A 221 -11.09 -22.92 -0.01
CA LEU A 221 -12.25 -23.79 -0.26
C LEU A 221 -12.50 -23.93 -1.76
N GLY A 222 -12.58 -22.80 -2.50
CA GLY A 222 -12.78 -22.80 -3.94
C GLY A 222 -11.62 -23.46 -4.69
N LEU A 223 -10.39 -23.35 -4.21
CA LEU A 223 -9.27 -24.13 -4.75
C LEU A 223 -9.49 -25.65 -4.58
N MET A 224 -9.84 -26.11 -3.39
CA MET A 224 -10.06 -27.55 -3.14
C MET A 224 -11.24 -28.11 -3.96
N GLN A 225 -12.27 -27.32 -4.21
CA GLN A 225 -13.37 -27.69 -5.11
C GLN A 225 -12.91 -27.82 -6.57
N GLN A 226 -12.10 -26.89 -7.06
CA GLN A 226 -11.54 -26.96 -8.42
C GLN A 226 -10.66 -28.21 -8.63
N LEU A 227 -9.95 -28.65 -7.58
CA LEU A 227 -9.15 -29.88 -7.59
C LEU A 227 -9.99 -31.17 -7.43
N GLY A 228 -11.31 -31.06 -7.23
CA GLY A 228 -12.19 -32.20 -7.02
C GLY A 228 -12.05 -32.88 -5.65
N ALA A 229 -11.37 -32.23 -4.68
CA ALA A 229 -11.21 -32.76 -3.33
C ALA A 229 -12.45 -32.52 -2.45
N LEU A 230 -13.27 -31.53 -2.80
CA LEU A 230 -14.50 -31.18 -2.12
C LEU A 230 -15.62 -30.96 -3.14
N GLU A 231 -16.83 -31.39 -2.80
CA GLU A 231 -18.01 -31.08 -3.61
C GLU A 231 -18.41 -29.60 -3.45
N PRO A 232 -18.93 -28.94 -4.52
CA PRO A 232 -19.51 -27.62 -4.42
C PRO A 232 -20.63 -27.60 -3.38
N THR A 233 -20.61 -26.62 -2.47
CA THR A 233 -21.73 -26.41 -1.55
C THR A 233 -22.81 -25.61 -2.27
N GLU A 234 -24.03 -26.16 -2.37
CA GLU A 234 -25.20 -25.39 -2.80
C GLU A 234 -25.62 -24.44 -1.66
N LEU A 235 -25.84 -23.16 -1.97
CA LEU A 235 -26.32 -22.13 -1.04
C LEU A 235 -27.85 -22.07 -1.01
#